data_AF-A0A8J2KD01-F1
#
_entry.id   AF-A0A8J2KD01-F1
#
_cell.length_a   1.000
_cell.length_b   1.000
_cell.length_c   1.000
_cell.angle_alpha   90.00
_cell.angle_beta   90.00
_cell.angle_gamma   90.00
#
_symmetry.space_group_name_H-M   'P 1'
#
loop_
_entity.id
_entity.type
_entity.pdbx_description
1 polymer ?
#
loop_
_entity_poly.entity_id
_entity_poly.type
_entity_poly.pdbx_seq_one_letter_code
_entity_poly.pdbx_strand_id
1 'polypeptide(L)'
;EFIEATETGETTHLKFRRDFDTGDANEDKVIDDEITYFIWAKGSADDIAYHAERGTFEVRILEDPLETTEIAVTGAYDDDEDFIRTKKFNENVTVTWEVLFQTQQIIFHVEAKTPGYVGFGISNSGSMTPADLVIGGIRPDKTPYFADRYSNGHSTTVDPSQDWILQEIRQTAENNTYFRVIRDFDTGDSANDIVITREKTNFIWAIGADDDIERHIARGSFAVNILEPTDPISFVRFEEINSNISVSWEVDPEKEVIVFEVLAKTPGYIGFGLSLDGKMEGMDLIMGGVFDDHTPYFADHFATGHRAPEKDAEQNWFLLAAREEANQTYLKFVRKFDTGDSVGDIPITKDDMFFTWALG
;
A
#
# COMPACT_ATOMS: atom_id res chain seq x y z
N GLU A 1 1.78 -28.61 6.49
CA GLU A 1 1.26 -28.78 5.12
C GLU A 1 2.11 -28.02 4.11
N PHE A 2 2.61 -28.73 3.11
CA PHE A 2 3.29 -28.13 1.96
C PHE A 2 2.29 -27.34 1.11
N ILE A 3 2.66 -26.13 0.70
CA ILE A 3 1.84 -25.24 -0.12
C ILE A 3 2.38 -25.25 -1.55
N GLU A 4 3.63 -24.87 -1.76
CA GLU A 4 4.26 -24.88 -3.09
C GLU A 4 5.79 -24.99 -3.02
N ALA A 5 6.39 -25.45 -4.11
CA ALA A 5 7.83 -25.38 -4.33
C ALA A 5 8.08 -25.01 -5.77
N THR A 6 8.98 -24.06 -5.99
CA THR A 6 9.47 -23.70 -7.32
C THR A 6 10.98 -23.60 -7.28
N GLU A 7 11.61 -23.96 -8.40
CA GLU A 7 13.05 -23.80 -8.57
C GLU A 7 13.29 -22.84 -9.73
N THR A 8 13.99 -21.73 -9.44
CA THR A 8 14.34 -20.71 -10.43
C THR A 8 15.85 -20.48 -10.37
N GLY A 9 16.56 -21.00 -11.37
CA GLY A 9 18.03 -20.93 -11.40
C GLY A 9 18.65 -21.87 -10.35
N GLU A 10 19.51 -21.34 -9.47
CA GLU A 10 20.13 -22.10 -8.36
C GLU A 10 19.34 -21.95 -7.04
N THR A 11 18.13 -21.39 -7.09
CA THR A 11 17.31 -21.08 -5.91
C THR A 11 16.06 -21.95 -5.88
N THR A 12 15.88 -22.68 -4.78
CA THR A 12 14.65 -23.39 -4.45
C THR A 12 13.81 -22.56 -3.49
N HIS A 13 12.58 -22.25 -3.89
CA HIS A 13 11.57 -21.60 -3.05
C HIS A 13 10.65 -22.69 -2.49
N LEU A 14 10.44 -22.69 -1.18
CA LEU A 14 9.53 -23.61 -0.49
C LEU A 14 8.52 -22.79 0.32
N LYS A 15 7.22 -22.93 0.02
CA LYS A 15 6.12 -22.41 0.82
C LYS A 15 5.43 -23.58 1.50
N PHE A 16 5.28 -23.49 2.81
CA PHE A 16 4.53 -24.46 3.60
C PHE A 16 3.91 -23.74 4.80
N ARG A 17 2.84 -24.30 5.34
CA ARG A 17 2.22 -23.89 6.60
C ARG A 17 2.29 -25.03 7.60
N ARG A 18 2.13 -24.74 8.87
CA ARG A 18 2.04 -25.75 9.94
C ARG A 18 1.24 -25.12 11.07
N ASP A 19 0.35 -25.88 11.68
CA ASP A 19 -0.35 -25.42 12.88
C ASP A 19 0.66 -25.27 14.03
N PHE A 20 0.46 -24.25 14.88
CA PHE A 20 1.35 -24.03 16.03
C PHE A 20 1.36 -25.25 16.97
N ASP A 21 0.21 -25.89 17.14
CA ASP A 21 0.08 -27.19 17.77
C ASP A 21 -0.62 -28.15 16.80
N THR A 22 0.11 -29.16 16.32
CA THR A 22 -0.43 -30.19 15.43
C THR A 22 -1.20 -31.28 16.18
N GLY A 23 -1.21 -31.22 17.52
CA GLY A 23 -1.81 -32.23 18.40
C GLY A 23 -0.93 -33.47 18.62
N ASP A 24 0.29 -33.51 18.08
CA ASP A 24 1.23 -34.63 18.20
C ASP A 24 2.60 -34.23 18.78
N ALA A 25 2.62 -33.87 20.06
CA ALA A 25 3.84 -33.40 20.74
C ALA A 25 5.02 -34.42 20.81
N ASN A 26 4.83 -35.68 20.38
CA ASN A 26 5.89 -36.69 20.38
C ASN A 26 6.74 -36.64 19.09
N GLU A 27 6.12 -36.28 17.97
CA GLU A 27 6.81 -36.14 16.68
C GLU A 27 7.02 -34.67 16.32
N ASP A 28 6.14 -33.81 16.79
CA ASP A 28 6.07 -32.41 16.42
C ASP A 28 6.39 -31.51 17.62
N LYS A 29 7.34 -30.60 17.43
CA LYS A 29 7.54 -29.52 18.40
C LYS A 29 6.34 -28.58 18.36
N VAL A 30 5.69 -28.38 19.51
CA VAL A 30 4.71 -27.31 19.70
C VAL A 30 5.43 -25.97 19.57
N ILE A 31 4.86 -25.07 18.79
CA ILE A 31 5.33 -23.69 18.64
C ILE A 31 4.57 -22.83 19.64
N ASP A 32 5.28 -22.37 20.66
CA ASP A 32 4.79 -21.50 21.71
C ASP A 32 5.61 -20.18 21.73
N ASP A 33 5.53 -19.44 22.83
CA ASP A 33 6.26 -18.19 23.06
C ASP A 33 7.74 -18.41 23.39
N GLU A 34 8.20 -19.67 23.49
CA GLU A 34 9.60 -19.99 23.67
C GLU A 34 10.41 -19.86 22.37
N ILE A 35 11.73 -19.76 22.55
CA ILE A 35 12.67 -19.71 21.43
C ILE A 35 12.60 -21.03 20.65
N THR A 36 12.24 -20.91 19.37
CA THR A 36 12.16 -22.03 18.43
C THR A 36 13.35 -21.97 17.47
N TYR A 37 13.98 -23.12 17.24
CA TYR A 37 15.09 -23.26 16.30
C TYR A 37 14.56 -23.81 14.97
N PHE A 38 14.65 -23.02 13.91
CA PHE A 38 14.48 -23.51 12.56
C PHE A 38 15.79 -24.13 12.07
N ILE A 39 15.67 -25.29 11.44
CA ILE A 39 16.79 -26.00 10.85
C ILE A 39 16.54 -26.15 9.36
N TRP A 40 17.59 -25.98 8.55
CA TRP A 40 17.51 -26.13 7.11
C TRP A 40 18.72 -26.90 6.57
N ALA A 41 18.52 -27.54 5.42
CA ALA A 41 19.54 -28.27 4.71
C ALA A 41 19.25 -28.24 3.20
N LYS A 42 20.29 -28.17 2.37
CA LYS A 42 20.16 -28.28 0.91
C LYS A 42 21.13 -29.33 0.34
N GLY A 43 20.66 -30.07 -0.65
CA GLY A 43 21.44 -31.05 -1.41
C GLY A 43 21.86 -30.50 -2.76
N SER A 44 22.76 -31.20 -3.46
CA SER A 44 23.11 -30.92 -4.86
C SER A 44 22.21 -31.66 -5.86
N ALA A 45 21.21 -32.38 -5.37
CA ALA A 45 20.24 -33.16 -6.13
C ALA A 45 18.97 -33.33 -5.28
N ASP A 46 17.86 -33.68 -5.92
CA ASP A 46 16.56 -33.86 -5.27
C ASP A 46 16.45 -35.17 -4.47
N ASP A 47 17.40 -36.09 -4.66
CA ASP A 47 17.48 -37.32 -3.87
C ASP A 47 17.77 -36.98 -2.40
N ILE A 48 16.93 -37.49 -1.50
CA ILE A 48 17.13 -37.32 -0.05
C ILE A 48 18.38 -38.10 0.37
N ALA A 49 19.48 -37.37 0.50
CA ALA A 49 20.79 -37.87 0.91
C ALA A 49 21.42 -36.94 1.96
N TYR A 50 22.65 -37.24 2.38
CA TYR A 50 23.37 -36.34 3.27
C TYR A 50 23.58 -34.98 2.59
N HIS A 51 23.12 -33.93 3.25
CA HIS A 51 23.04 -32.57 2.71
C HIS A 51 24.44 -31.99 2.35
N ALA A 52 24.51 -31.16 1.32
CA ALA A 52 25.73 -30.44 0.93
C ALA A 52 26.00 -29.25 1.86
N GLU A 53 24.93 -28.55 2.26
CA GLU A 53 24.97 -27.44 3.22
C GLU A 53 23.80 -27.56 4.21
N ARG A 54 23.99 -27.08 5.43
CA ARG A 54 22.96 -27.04 6.48
C ARG A 54 23.17 -25.84 7.41
N GLY A 55 22.11 -25.43 8.10
CA GLY A 55 22.16 -24.37 9.09
C GLY A 55 21.00 -24.40 10.07
N THR A 56 21.08 -23.53 11.07
CA THR A 56 20.04 -23.32 12.07
C THR A 56 19.92 -21.83 12.40
N PHE A 57 18.73 -21.36 12.72
CA PHE A 57 18.52 -20.01 13.29
C PHE A 57 17.41 -20.05 14.33
N GLU A 58 17.42 -19.10 15.27
CA GLU A 58 16.45 -19.04 16.37
C GLU A 58 15.44 -17.91 16.15
N VAL A 59 14.20 -18.11 16.59
CA VAL A 59 13.11 -17.15 16.46
C VAL A 59 12.09 -17.32 17.58
N ARG A 60 11.52 -16.21 18.05
CA ARG A 60 10.34 -16.19 18.91
C ARG A 60 9.14 -15.88 18.04
N ILE A 61 8.32 -16.90 17.80
CA ILE A 61 7.33 -16.86 16.72
C ILE A 61 6.10 -16.01 17.10
N LEU A 62 5.88 -15.74 18.39
CA LEU A 62 4.66 -15.13 18.93
C LEU A 62 4.85 -13.76 19.64
N GLU A 63 6.02 -13.10 19.55
CA GLU A 63 6.29 -11.81 20.24
C GLU A 63 5.99 -10.60 19.29
N ASP A 64 5.25 -9.59 19.78
CA ASP A 64 4.77 -8.40 19.03
C ASP A 64 5.89 -7.35 18.81
N PRO A 65 6.11 -6.78 17.61
CA PRO A 65 7.36 -6.08 17.27
C PRO A 65 7.56 -4.66 17.83
N LEU A 66 6.62 -4.11 18.61
CA LEU A 66 6.54 -2.66 18.85
C LEU A 66 7.17 -2.10 20.14
N GLU A 67 7.93 -2.87 20.92
CA GLU A 67 8.78 -2.31 21.97
C GLU A 67 10.23 -2.77 21.86
N THR A 68 11.07 -2.02 21.12
CA THR A 68 12.39 -1.48 21.57
C THR A 68 13.26 -1.04 20.40
N THR A 69 13.98 0.06 20.63
CA THR A 69 14.94 0.73 19.75
C THR A 69 16.10 -0.16 19.27
N GLU A 70 16.47 0.05 17.99
CA GLU A 70 17.65 -0.42 17.22
C GLU A 70 17.71 -1.89 16.71
N ILE A 71 17.08 -2.07 15.54
CA ILE A 71 17.52 -2.77 14.31
C ILE A 71 18.23 -4.13 14.45
N ALA A 72 17.47 -5.20 14.19
CA ALA A 72 17.83 -6.20 13.18
C ALA A 72 16.53 -6.76 12.56
N VAL A 73 16.31 -6.40 11.30
CA VAL A 73 15.24 -6.88 10.43
C VAL A 73 15.25 -8.40 10.37
N THR A 74 14.12 -9.07 10.62
CA THR A 74 13.55 -10.16 9.80
C THR A 74 12.21 -10.60 10.41
N GLY A 75 11.15 -9.87 10.07
CA GLY A 75 9.77 -10.32 10.15
C GLY A 75 9.25 -10.46 8.73
N ALA A 76 8.59 -11.59 8.48
CA ALA A 76 7.95 -12.03 7.25
C ALA A 76 7.51 -10.91 6.29
N TYR A 77 8.04 -10.94 5.06
CA TYR A 77 7.26 -10.52 3.91
C TYR A 77 6.17 -11.57 3.74
N ASP A 78 5.00 -11.29 4.29
CA ASP A 78 3.77 -11.84 3.73
C ASP A 78 3.64 -11.25 2.33
N ASP A 79 3.62 -12.15 1.36
CA ASP A 79 3.70 -11.88 -0.08
C ASP A 79 2.28 -11.76 -0.65
N ASP A 80 1.46 -10.95 0.01
CA ASP A 80 0.18 -10.50 -0.52
C ASP A 80 0.40 -9.12 -1.13
N GLU A 81 0.34 -9.07 -2.47
CA GLU A 81 0.63 -7.91 -3.31
C GLU A 81 -0.30 -6.72 -3.01
N ASP A 82 0.04 -5.94 -1.99
CA ASP A 82 -0.67 -4.70 -1.66
C ASP A 82 -0.28 -3.60 -2.69
N PHE A 83 -0.99 -3.58 -3.82
CA PHE A 83 -1.12 -2.44 -4.75
C PHE A 83 0.18 -1.74 -5.19
N ILE A 84 1.05 -2.55 -5.79
CA ILE A 84 2.30 -2.13 -6.42
C ILE A 84 2.03 -1.24 -7.66
N ARG A 85 2.36 0.05 -7.58
CA ARG A 85 2.31 0.99 -8.73
C ARG A 85 3.62 0.95 -9.46
N THR A 86 3.61 1.04 -10.78
CA THR A 86 4.84 1.08 -11.57
C THR A 86 4.85 2.24 -12.55
N LYS A 87 5.94 3.00 -12.52
CA LYS A 87 6.26 4.03 -13.52
C LYS A 87 7.59 3.72 -14.18
N LYS A 88 7.53 3.41 -15.47
CA LYS A 88 8.69 3.41 -16.35
C LYS A 88 8.91 4.81 -16.91
N PHE A 89 9.98 5.49 -16.51
CA PHE A 89 10.29 6.85 -16.96
C PHE A 89 10.86 6.87 -18.37
N ASN A 90 11.75 5.91 -18.64
CA ASN A 90 12.34 5.65 -19.95
C ASN A 90 12.88 4.20 -19.97
N GLU A 91 13.74 3.88 -20.92
CA GLU A 91 14.37 2.56 -21.00
C GLU A 91 15.36 2.26 -19.85
N ASN A 92 15.78 3.29 -19.11
CA ASN A 92 16.83 3.24 -18.10
C ASN A 92 16.30 3.25 -16.67
N VAL A 93 15.14 3.84 -16.36
CA VAL A 93 14.65 3.94 -14.97
C VAL A 93 13.19 3.51 -14.85
N THR A 94 12.95 2.59 -13.91
CA THR A 94 11.63 2.17 -13.46
C THR A 94 11.54 2.41 -11.95
N VAL A 95 10.44 3.03 -11.51
CA VAL A 95 10.13 3.15 -10.09
C VAL A 95 8.81 2.45 -9.85
N THR A 96 8.83 1.62 -8.83
CA THR A 96 7.68 0.88 -8.35
C THR A 96 7.43 1.29 -6.90
N TRP A 97 6.19 1.51 -6.48
CA TRP A 97 5.92 1.90 -5.09
C TRP A 97 4.59 1.38 -4.57
N GLU A 98 4.58 1.17 -3.26
CA GLU A 98 3.50 0.60 -2.47
C GLU A 98 3.21 1.54 -1.30
N VAL A 99 1.92 1.75 -1.01
CA VAL A 99 1.46 2.72 -0.01
C VAL A 99 0.77 1.99 1.15
N LEU A 100 1.42 2.00 2.30
CA LEU A 100 0.95 1.41 3.54
C LEU A 100 0.16 2.44 4.34
N PHE A 101 -1.13 2.59 4.06
CA PHE A 101 -1.97 3.60 4.72
C PHE A 101 -2.15 3.38 6.22
N GLN A 102 -2.08 2.13 6.69
CA GLN A 102 -2.21 1.79 8.12
C GLN A 102 -1.04 2.33 8.94
N THR A 103 0.18 2.23 8.40
CA THR A 103 1.41 2.70 9.03
C THR A 103 1.84 4.10 8.56
N GLN A 104 1.16 4.66 7.56
CA GLN A 104 1.52 5.92 6.90
C GLN A 104 2.92 5.90 6.27
N GLN A 105 3.24 4.80 5.58
CA GLN A 105 4.55 4.57 4.97
C GLN A 105 4.43 4.28 3.47
N ILE A 106 5.52 4.52 2.76
CA ILE A 106 5.65 4.22 1.33
C ILE A 106 6.93 3.43 1.13
N ILE A 107 6.80 2.30 0.45
CA ILE A 107 7.93 1.52 -0.02
C ILE A 107 8.19 1.93 -1.47
N PHE A 108 9.40 2.34 -1.79
CA PHE A 108 9.85 2.56 -3.16
C PHE A 108 10.86 1.50 -3.57
N HIS A 109 10.71 1.01 -4.79
CA HIS A 109 11.61 0.12 -5.51
C HIS A 109 12.10 0.85 -6.75
N VAL A 110 13.39 1.21 -6.80
CA VAL A 110 13.99 1.98 -7.89
C VAL A 110 14.96 1.10 -8.65
N GLU A 111 14.68 0.82 -9.92
CA GLU A 111 15.57 0.08 -10.81
C GLU A 111 16.13 1.03 -11.87
N ALA A 112 17.46 1.04 -12.01
CA ALA A 112 18.15 1.87 -12.98
C ALA A 112 19.24 1.13 -13.76
N LYS A 113 19.27 1.32 -15.08
CA LYS A 113 20.32 0.82 -15.97
C LYS A 113 21.55 1.72 -15.92
N THR A 114 22.35 1.56 -14.88
CA THR A 114 23.62 2.23 -14.73
C THR A 114 24.58 1.41 -13.85
N PRO A 115 25.88 1.32 -14.20
CA PRO A 115 26.90 0.78 -13.30
C PRO A 115 27.24 1.72 -12.14
N GLY A 116 26.79 2.98 -12.19
CA GLY A 116 27.09 4.02 -11.22
C GLY A 116 25.95 4.33 -10.25
N TYR A 117 25.98 5.55 -9.71
CA TYR A 117 25.00 6.00 -8.73
C TYR A 117 23.61 6.18 -9.33
N VAL A 118 22.60 6.00 -8.49
CA VAL A 118 21.20 6.31 -8.74
C VAL A 118 20.74 7.34 -7.72
N GLY A 119 20.24 8.47 -8.21
CA GLY A 119 19.52 9.46 -7.42
C GLY A 119 18.03 9.36 -7.66
N PHE A 120 17.24 9.38 -6.59
CA PHE A 120 15.78 9.37 -6.62
C PHE A 120 15.26 10.32 -5.55
N GLY A 121 14.05 10.83 -5.70
CA GLY A 121 13.41 11.59 -4.65
C GLY A 121 12.15 12.29 -5.13
N ILE A 122 11.68 13.23 -4.33
CA ILE A 122 10.46 13.99 -4.55
C ILE A 122 10.71 15.49 -4.62
N SER A 123 9.89 16.18 -5.43
CA SER A 123 9.88 17.63 -5.51
C SER A 123 8.50 18.15 -5.90
N ASN A 124 8.01 19.16 -5.17
CA ASN A 124 6.78 19.86 -5.53
C ASN A 124 6.85 20.54 -6.91
N SER A 125 8.06 20.90 -7.37
CA SER A 125 8.27 21.57 -8.66
C SER A 125 8.70 20.63 -9.79
N GLY A 126 9.13 19.41 -9.46
CA GLY A 126 9.79 18.50 -10.40
C GLY A 126 11.23 18.92 -10.75
N SER A 127 11.80 19.88 -10.03
CA SER A 127 13.20 20.29 -10.13
C SER A 127 14.02 19.85 -8.91
N MET A 128 15.35 19.98 -8.95
CA MET A 128 16.20 19.74 -7.78
C MET A 128 16.11 20.86 -6.71
N THR A 129 15.19 21.82 -6.82
CA THR A 129 15.12 22.95 -5.87
C THR A 129 13.69 23.40 -5.58
N PRO A 130 13.17 23.17 -4.37
CA PRO A 130 13.67 22.23 -3.36
C PRO A 130 13.42 20.78 -3.80
N ALA A 131 14.24 19.86 -3.30
CA ALA A 131 13.99 18.44 -3.40
C ALA A 131 14.52 17.68 -2.19
N ASP A 132 13.87 16.56 -1.95
CA ASP A 132 14.08 15.61 -0.87
C ASP A 132 14.40 14.27 -1.56
N LEU A 133 15.56 13.70 -1.24
CA LEU A 133 16.34 12.87 -2.15
C LEU A 133 17.06 11.73 -1.44
N VAL A 134 17.33 10.68 -2.19
CA VAL A 134 18.28 9.63 -1.86
C VAL A 134 19.25 9.44 -2.98
N ILE A 135 20.50 9.11 -2.65
CA ILE A 135 21.51 8.69 -3.64
C ILE A 135 22.21 7.44 -3.13
N GLY A 136 22.24 6.40 -3.96
CA GLY A 136 22.94 5.15 -3.65
C GLY A 136 23.46 4.42 -4.88
N GLY A 137 24.34 3.46 -4.63
CA GLY A 137 24.94 2.59 -5.65
C GLY A 137 25.84 1.52 -5.03
N ILE A 138 26.58 0.80 -5.88
CA ILE A 138 27.55 -0.21 -5.45
C ILE A 138 28.89 0.09 -6.08
N ARG A 139 29.86 0.41 -5.24
CA ARG A 139 31.23 0.74 -5.65
C ARG A 139 31.89 -0.40 -6.42
N PRO A 140 32.97 -0.14 -7.18
CA PRO A 140 33.72 -1.18 -7.88
C PRO A 140 34.23 -2.32 -6.98
N ASP A 141 34.49 -2.04 -5.70
CA ASP A 141 34.89 -3.02 -4.68
C ASP A 141 33.73 -3.83 -4.07
N LYS A 142 32.52 -3.66 -4.62
CA LYS A 142 31.26 -4.27 -4.21
C LYS A 142 30.69 -3.76 -2.87
N THR A 143 31.22 -2.64 -2.37
CA THR A 143 30.66 -1.98 -1.18
C THR A 143 29.42 -1.17 -1.55
N PRO A 144 28.24 -1.46 -0.96
CA PRO A 144 27.06 -0.63 -1.15
C PRO A 144 27.22 0.72 -0.44
N TYR A 145 26.61 1.76 -0.99
CA TYR A 145 26.45 3.04 -0.32
C TYR A 145 25.08 3.62 -0.61
N PHE A 146 24.57 4.37 0.35
CA PHE A 146 23.29 5.03 0.29
C PHE A 146 23.31 6.21 1.24
N ALA A 147 22.69 7.32 0.85
CA ALA A 147 22.57 8.49 1.70
C ALA A 147 21.26 9.22 1.41
N ASP A 148 20.60 9.57 2.50
CA ASP A 148 19.54 10.58 2.54
C ASP A 148 20.14 11.96 2.31
N ARG A 149 19.43 12.76 1.51
CA ARG A 149 19.90 14.04 0.98
C ARG A 149 18.73 14.97 0.74
N TYR A 150 19.04 16.26 0.78
CA TYR A 150 18.13 17.29 0.30
C TYR A 150 18.87 18.24 -0.64
N SER A 151 18.12 19.07 -1.36
CA SER A 151 18.71 20.12 -2.19
C SER A 151 17.87 21.39 -2.23
N ASN A 152 18.51 22.50 -1.83
CA ASN A 152 18.00 23.86 -1.98
C ASN A 152 18.65 24.61 -3.17
N GLY A 153 19.32 23.88 -4.06
CA GLY A 153 20.01 24.41 -5.22
C GLY A 153 20.39 23.30 -6.21
N HIS A 154 21.40 23.55 -7.05
CA HIS A 154 21.83 22.61 -8.09
C HIS A 154 22.77 21.50 -7.58
N SER A 155 22.91 21.36 -6.26
CA SER A 155 23.76 20.36 -5.61
C SER A 155 23.01 19.77 -4.43
N THR A 156 23.28 18.51 -4.13
CA THR A 156 22.67 17.79 -3.01
C THR A 156 23.57 17.91 -1.78
N THR A 157 22.94 17.97 -0.61
CA THR A 157 23.59 17.95 0.71
C THR A 157 23.12 16.71 1.43
N VAL A 158 24.00 16.07 2.23
CA VAL A 158 23.59 14.95 3.07
C VAL A 158 22.63 15.46 4.14
N ASP A 159 21.51 14.79 4.28
CA ASP A 159 20.51 15.12 5.28
C ASP A 159 21.02 14.73 6.69
N PRO A 160 20.96 15.64 7.68
CA PRO A 160 21.23 15.29 9.07
C PRO A 160 20.25 14.27 9.66
N SER A 161 19.01 14.23 9.16
CA SER A 161 18.00 13.23 9.46
C SER A 161 18.07 12.09 8.44
N GLN A 162 17.67 10.88 8.83
CA GLN A 162 17.66 9.70 7.96
C GLN A 162 16.22 9.21 7.89
N ASP A 163 15.48 9.79 6.96
CA ASP A 163 14.04 9.61 6.80
C ASP A 163 13.72 8.61 5.67
N TRP A 164 14.71 8.33 4.82
CA TRP A 164 14.64 7.28 3.80
C TRP A 164 15.36 6.00 4.23
N ILE A 165 14.64 5.06 4.82
CA ILE A 165 15.25 3.84 5.35
C ILE A 165 15.55 2.85 4.23
N LEU A 166 16.83 2.65 3.92
CA LEU A 166 17.28 1.62 2.98
C LEU A 166 16.96 0.22 3.49
N GLN A 167 16.26 -0.56 2.68
CA GLN A 167 15.94 -1.96 2.92
C GLN A 167 16.86 -2.89 2.14
N GLU A 168 17.11 -2.57 0.86
CA GLU A 168 17.92 -3.39 -0.03
C GLU A 168 18.65 -2.51 -1.03
N ILE A 169 19.90 -2.84 -1.35
CA ILE A 169 20.60 -2.32 -2.52
C ILE A 169 21.42 -3.45 -3.15
N ARG A 170 21.26 -3.63 -4.46
CA ARG A 170 22.02 -4.63 -5.23
C ARG A 170 22.26 -4.16 -6.65
N GLN A 171 23.23 -4.80 -7.30
CA GLN A 171 23.59 -4.55 -8.69
C GLN A 171 23.54 -5.88 -9.46
N THR A 172 22.89 -5.89 -10.62
CA THR A 172 22.77 -7.10 -11.45
C THR A 172 24.08 -7.40 -12.19
N ALA A 173 24.18 -8.59 -12.79
CA ALA A 173 25.32 -8.97 -13.61
C ALA A 173 25.49 -8.06 -14.84
N GLU A 174 24.41 -7.46 -15.34
CA GLU A 174 24.38 -6.48 -16.43
C GLU A 174 24.70 -5.05 -15.98
N ASN A 175 25.07 -4.86 -14.70
CA ASN A 175 25.28 -3.56 -14.06
C ASN A 175 24.04 -2.66 -14.05
N ASN A 176 22.87 -3.22 -13.73
CA ASN A 176 21.73 -2.39 -13.31
C ASN A 176 21.79 -2.23 -11.79
N THR A 177 21.68 -1.00 -11.31
CA THR A 177 21.60 -0.69 -9.87
C THR A 177 20.14 -0.64 -9.45
N TYR A 178 19.84 -1.27 -8.33
CA TYR A 178 18.52 -1.26 -7.72
C TYR A 178 18.61 -0.97 -6.22
N PHE A 179 17.65 -0.21 -5.70
CA PHE A 179 17.43 -0.11 -4.26
C PHE A 179 15.94 -0.09 -3.89
N ARG A 180 15.66 -0.57 -2.67
CA ARG A 180 14.38 -0.52 -2.00
C ARG A 180 14.49 0.33 -0.74
N VAL A 181 13.61 1.30 -0.59
CA VAL A 181 13.62 2.27 0.51
C VAL A 181 12.22 2.44 1.09
N ILE A 182 12.12 2.67 2.39
CA ILE A 182 10.88 3.02 3.09
C ILE A 182 10.94 4.48 3.48
N ARG A 183 9.81 5.17 3.37
CA ARG A 183 9.67 6.54 3.81
C ARG A 183 8.30 6.79 4.41
N ASP A 184 8.23 7.49 5.53
CA ASP A 184 6.98 7.93 6.14
C ASP A 184 6.31 9.02 5.29
N PHE A 185 4.99 9.18 5.42
CA PHE A 185 4.25 10.26 4.73
C PHE A 185 4.71 11.63 5.24
N ASP A 186 4.92 11.74 6.55
CA ASP A 186 5.46 12.91 7.23
C ASP A 186 6.61 12.44 8.13
N THR A 187 7.80 12.93 7.85
CA THR A 187 9.04 12.55 8.53
C THR A 187 9.27 13.42 9.78
N GLY A 188 8.51 14.50 9.93
CA GLY A 188 8.73 15.50 10.97
C GLY A 188 9.89 16.47 10.69
N ASP A 189 10.73 16.24 9.66
CA ASP A 189 11.78 17.18 9.25
C ASP A 189 11.31 18.16 8.15
N SER A 190 10.40 19.06 8.51
CA SER A 190 9.91 20.09 7.58
C SER A 190 10.99 21.05 7.02
N ALA A 191 12.23 21.02 7.52
CA ALA A 191 13.30 21.89 7.04
C ALA A 191 13.93 21.36 5.74
N ASN A 192 14.03 20.04 5.59
CA ASN A 192 14.69 19.39 4.48
C ASN A 192 13.76 18.49 3.66
N ASP A 193 12.67 18.02 4.26
CA ASP A 193 11.77 17.05 3.66
C ASP A 193 10.45 17.62 3.15
N ILE A 194 9.87 16.88 2.21
CA ILE A 194 8.55 17.18 1.64
C ILE A 194 7.52 16.19 2.18
N VAL A 195 6.56 16.67 2.97
CA VAL A 195 5.40 15.89 3.41
C VAL A 195 4.61 15.39 2.19
N ILE A 196 4.37 14.08 2.15
CA ILE A 196 3.55 13.44 1.12
C ILE A 196 2.08 13.60 1.49
N THR A 197 1.34 14.22 0.59
CA THR A 197 -0.11 14.42 0.73
C THR A 197 -0.83 13.82 -0.46
N ARG A 198 -2.16 13.99 -0.52
CA ARG A 198 -2.96 13.62 -1.70
C ARG A 198 -2.84 14.62 -2.85
N GLU A 199 -2.06 15.68 -2.68
CA GLU A 199 -1.76 16.63 -3.75
C GLU A 199 -0.70 16.08 -4.70
N LYS A 200 -0.70 16.57 -5.94
CA LYS A 200 0.33 16.19 -6.92
C LYS A 200 1.71 16.68 -6.48
N THR A 201 2.66 15.76 -6.47
CA THR A 201 4.10 16.03 -6.37
C THR A 201 4.80 15.52 -7.62
N ASN A 202 6.14 15.46 -7.62
CA ASN A 202 6.89 14.87 -8.71
C ASN A 202 7.94 13.92 -8.16
N PHE A 203 8.04 12.73 -8.76
CA PHE A 203 9.28 11.97 -8.68
C PHE A 203 10.33 12.64 -9.54
N ILE A 204 11.55 12.71 -9.02
CA ILE A 204 12.74 13.11 -9.76
C ILE A 204 13.79 12.02 -9.65
N TRP A 205 14.54 11.82 -10.73
CA TRP A 205 15.58 10.80 -10.77
C TRP A 205 16.80 11.27 -11.57
N ALA A 206 17.94 10.66 -11.27
CA ALA A 206 19.20 10.89 -11.94
C ALA A 206 20.06 9.63 -11.91
N ILE A 207 20.91 9.42 -12.93
CA ILE A 207 21.88 8.32 -12.96
C ILE A 207 23.27 8.84 -13.30
N GLY A 208 24.29 8.34 -12.59
CA GLY A 208 25.72 8.57 -12.87
C GLY A 208 26.26 7.61 -13.93
N ALA A 209 27.46 7.89 -14.45
CA ALA A 209 28.22 6.91 -15.25
C ALA A 209 29.05 5.95 -14.36
N ASP A 210 29.33 6.39 -13.14
CA ASP A 210 30.10 5.72 -12.10
C ASP A 210 29.52 6.15 -10.72
N ASP A 211 30.16 5.71 -9.64
CA ASP A 211 29.75 5.96 -8.26
C ASP A 211 30.32 7.27 -7.66
N ASP A 212 30.98 8.08 -8.48
CA ASP A 212 31.35 9.44 -8.08
C ASP A 212 30.10 10.32 -8.25
N ILE A 213 29.64 10.92 -7.14
CA ILE A 213 28.41 11.72 -7.11
C ILE A 213 28.68 13.09 -7.75
N GLU A 214 28.87 13.08 -9.06
CA GLU A 214 29.05 14.23 -9.93
C GLU A 214 27.79 14.49 -10.77
N ARG A 215 27.92 15.27 -11.83
CA ARG A 215 26.80 15.57 -12.73
C ARG A 215 26.32 14.30 -13.43
N HIS A 216 25.06 13.96 -13.20
CA HIS A 216 24.37 12.83 -13.81
C HIS A 216 24.47 12.82 -15.35
N ILE A 217 24.50 11.63 -15.94
CA ILE A 217 24.47 11.44 -17.41
C ILE A 217 23.04 11.45 -17.97
N ALA A 218 22.06 11.07 -17.16
CA ALA A 218 20.64 11.23 -17.48
C ALA A 218 19.85 11.58 -16.22
N ARG A 219 18.74 12.29 -16.42
CA ARG A 219 17.80 12.70 -15.37
C ARG A 219 16.40 12.83 -15.93
N GLY A 220 15.41 12.89 -15.05
CA GLY A 220 14.04 13.20 -15.43
C GLY A 220 13.16 13.53 -14.23
N SER A 221 11.93 13.92 -14.54
CA SER A 221 10.87 14.14 -13.56
C SER A 221 9.54 13.60 -14.08
N PHE A 222 8.62 13.27 -13.18
CA PHE A 222 7.26 12.87 -13.50
C PHE A 222 6.30 13.33 -12.41
N ALA A 223 5.27 14.08 -12.80
CA ALA A 223 4.19 14.46 -11.89
C ALA A 223 3.38 13.22 -11.50
N VAL A 224 3.17 13.03 -10.20
CA VAL A 224 2.53 11.86 -9.62
C VAL A 224 1.69 12.28 -8.41
N ASN A 225 0.55 11.64 -8.23
CA ASN A 225 -0.14 11.64 -6.95
C ASN A 225 0.21 10.31 -6.25
N ILE A 226 1.14 10.35 -5.30
CA ILE A 226 1.74 9.14 -4.73
C ILE A 226 0.67 8.33 -3.97
N LEU A 227 -0.25 9.05 -3.30
CA LEU A 227 -1.33 8.50 -2.48
C LEU A 227 -2.66 8.38 -3.22
N GLU A 228 -2.72 8.69 -4.52
CA GLU A 228 -3.93 8.46 -5.33
C GLU A 228 -4.29 6.99 -5.23
N PRO A 229 -5.52 6.55 -4.97
CA PRO A 229 -5.83 5.12 -4.92
C PRO A 229 -5.35 4.41 -6.19
N THR A 230 -4.66 3.27 -6.05
CA THR A 230 -4.48 2.36 -7.18
C THR A 230 -5.87 1.92 -7.62
N ASP A 231 -6.17 1.99 -8.90
CA ASP A 231 -7.32 1.27 -9.44
C ASP A 231 -7.22 -0.18 -8.92
N PRO A 232 -8.15 -0.66 -8.08
CA PRO A 232 -7.88 -1.90 -7.38
C PRO A 232 -8.09 -3.09 -8.31
N ILE A 233 -7.48 -4.23 -7.93
CA ILE A 233 -7.69 -5.50 -8.59
C ILE A 233 -9.18 -5.82 -8.44
N SER A 234 -9.87 -5.60 -9.54
CA SER A 234 -11.30 -5.38 -9.57
C SER A 234 -12.01 -6.70 -9.81
N PHE A 235 -12.52 -7.31 -8.75
CA PHE A 235 -13.90 -7.82 -8.86
C PHE A 235 -14.84 -6.64 -8.73
N VAL A 236 -14.79 -5.73 -9.71
CA VAL A 236 -15.84 -4.71 -9.85
C VAL A 236 -17.11 -5.47 -10.16
N ARG A 237 -17.94 -5.56 -9.14
CA ARG A 237 -19.33 -5.96 -9.31
C ARG A 237 -20.06 -4.72 -9.77
N PHE A 238 -20.91 -4.89 -10.77
CA PHE A 238 -21.74 -3.82 -11.30
C PHE A 238 -23.16 -4.34 -11.36
N GLU A 239 -24.09 -3.53 -10.87
CA GLU A 239 -25.51 -3.79 -10.97
C GLU A 239 -26.22 -2.51 -11.42
N GLU A 240 -26.92 -2.61 -12.56
CA GLU A 240 -27.94 -1.61 -12.92
C GLU A 240 -29.24 -1.97 -12.20
N ILE A 241 -29.43 -1.45 -10.99
CA ILE A 241 -30.60 -1.77 -10.16
C ILE A 241 -31.90 -1.41 -10.90
N ASN A 242 -31.90 -0.29 -11.62
CA ASN A 242 -32.93 0.09 -12.60
C ASN A 242 -32.43 1.25 -13.46
N SER A 243 -33.31 1.78 -14.32
CA SER A 243 -32.98 2.88 -15.25
C SER A 243 -32.51 4.18 -14.59
N ASN A 244 -32.68 4.36 -13.28
CA ASN A 244 -32.36 5.58 -12.55
C ASN A 244 -31.11 5.46 -11.68
N ILE A 245 -30.61 4.26 -11.40
CA ILE A 245 -29.46 4.08 -10.51
C ILE A 245 -28.68 2.82 -10.87
N SER A 246 -27.37 2.96 -10.92
CA SER A 246 -26.43 1.86 -11.01
C SER A 246 -25.40 1.98 -9.89
N VAL A 247 -24.98 0.83 -9.36
CA VAL A 247 -23.92 0.74 -8.38
C VAL A 247 -22.83 -0.19 -8.91
N SER A 248 -21.59 0.24 -8.76
CA SER A 248 -20.46 -0.68 -8.76
C SER A 248 -19.79 -0.68 -7.41
N TRP A 249 -19.28 -1.82 -7.01
CA TRP A 249 -18.53 -1.94 -5.78
C TRP A 249 -17.36 -2.88 -5.93
N GLU A 250 -16.40 -2.64 -5.06
CA GLU A 250 -15.13 -3.31 -5.04
C GLU A 250 -14.73 -3.56 -3.59
N VAL A 251 -14.29 -4.77 -3.33
CA VAL A 251 -13.95 -5.25 -1.99
C VAL A 251 -12.44 -5.42 -1.95
N ASP A 252 -11.80 -4.82 -0.95
CA ASP A 252 -10.40 -5.03 -0.59
C ASP A 252 -10.38 -5.80 0.74
N PRO A 253 -10.28 -7.14 0.71
CA PRO A 253 -10.30 -7.97 1.91
C PRO A 253 -9.09 -7.76 2.82
N GLU A 254 -7.94 -7.34 2.26
CA GLU A 254 -6.69 -7.12 3.00
C GLU A 254 -6.79 -5.86 3.85
N LYS A 255 -7.34 -4.78 3.30
CA LYS A 255 -7.61 -3.55 4.05
C LYS A 255 -8.93 -3.59 4.82
N GLU A 256 -9.69 -4.66 4.67
CA GLU A 256 -11.03 -4.82 5.20
C GLU A 256 -11.94 -3.63 4.83
N VAL A 257 -11.91 -3.20 3.56
CA VAL A 257 -12.74 -2.09 3.06
C VAL A 257 -13.52 -2.46 1.82
N ILE A 258 -14.63 -1.76 1.62
CA ILE A 258 -15.42 -1.77 0.40
C ILE A 258 -15.49 -0.36 -0.17
N VAL A 259 -15.30 -0.23 -1.48
CA VAL A 259 -15.44 1.02 -2.23
C VAL A 259 -16.68 0.91 -3.10
N PHE A 260 -17.54 1.91 -3.03
CA PHE A 260 -18.73 2.02 -3.85
C PHE A 260 -18.59 3.18 -4.82
N GLU A 261 -19.13 2.98 -6.02
CA GLU A 261 -19.44 4.03 -6.99
C GLU A 261 -20.91 3.96 -7.34
N VAL A 262 -21.65 5.02 -7.03
CA VAL A 262 -23.09 5.14 -7.29
C VAL A 262 -23.31 6.23 -8.32
N LEU A 263 -23.95 5.88 -9.43
CA LEU A 263 -24.40 6.82 -10.45
C LEU A 263 -25.92 6.82 -10.48
N ALA A 264 -26.54 7.97 -10.23
CA ALA A 264 -27.99 8.12 -10.20
C ALA A 264 -28.48 9.26 -11.10
N LYS A 265 -29.64 9.08 -11.72
CA LYS A 265 -30.35 10.11 -12.52
C LYS A 265 -31.17 11.03 -11.62
N THR A 266 -30.48 11.81 -10.81
CA THR A 266 -31.06 12.90 -10.02
C THR A 266 -30.07 14.07 -9.94
N PRO A 267 -30.56 15.34 -9.95
CA PRO A 267 -29.77 16.52 -9.54
C PRO A 267 -29.85 16.80 -8.03
N GLY A 268 -30.43 15.87 -7.25
CA GLY A 268 -30.62 16.02 -5.81
C GLY A 268 -29.69 15.12 -5.01
N TYR A 269 -30.24 14.43 -4.02
CA TYR A 269 -29.43 13.57 -3.13
C TYR A 269 -29.49 12.10 -3.55
N ILE A 270 -28.43 11.38 -3.20
CA ILE A 270 -28.36 9.93 -3.17
C ILE A 270 -28.31 9.51 -1.69
N GLY A 271 -29.31 8.74 -1.28
CA GLY A 271 -29.23 7.90 -0.08
C GLY A 271 -28.82 6.50 -0.51
N PHE A 272 -27.79 5.91 0.09
CA PHE A 272 -27.33 4.56 -0.24
C PHE A 272 -26.78 3.88 1.00
N GLY A 273 -27.09 2.61 1.22
CA GLY A 273 -26.64 1.93 2.43
C GLY A 273 -26.90 0.43 2.46
N LEU A 274 -26.61 -0.14 3.62
CA LEU A 274 -26.67 -1.55 3.95
C LEU A 274 -27.91 -1.86 4.79
N SER A 275 -28.53 -3.01 4.53
CA SER A 275 -29.61 -3.56 5.34
C SER A 275 -29.49 -5.08 5.43
N LEU A 276 -29.85 -5.65 6.58
CA LEU A 276 -29.87 -7.11 6.77
C LEU A 276 -31.15 -7.77 6.23
N ASP A 277 -32.24 -7.02 6.08
CA ASP A 277 -33.54 -7.55 5.64
C ASP A 277 -34.16 -6.78 4.46
N GLY A 278 -33.42 -5.80 3.92
CA GLY A 278 -33.84 -4.95 2.82
C GLY A 278 -34.84 -3.86 3.19
N LYS A 279 -35.17 -3.70 4.47
CA LYS A 279 -36.04 -2.61 4.96
C LYS A 279 -35.23 -1.40 5.39
N MET A 280 -35.94 -0.26 5.50
CA MET A 280 -35.37 1.01 5.97
C MET A 280 -34.99 1.00 7.45
N GLU A 281 -35.73 0.27 8.28
CA GLU A 281 -35.46 0.21 9.72
C GLU A 281 -34.22 -0.64 10.00
N GLY A 282 -33.29 -0.09 10.78
CA GLY A 282 -32.00 -0.71 11.08
C GLY A 282 -30.97 -0.58 9.95
N MET A 283 -31.15 0.36 9.02
CA MET A 283 -30.15 0.62 7.98
C MET A 283 -29.00 1.49 8.48
N ASP A 284 -27.83 1.17 7.95
CA ASP A 284 -26.58 1.94 7.98
C ASP A 284 -26.39 2.54 6.58
N LEU A 285 -26.31 3.87 6.44
CA LEU A 285 -26.39 4.53 5.15
C LEU A 285 -25.68 5.88 5.06
N ILE A 286 -25.35 6.26 3.84
CA ILE A 286 -24.89 7.60 3.52
C ILE A 286 -26.03 8.43 2.95
N MET A 287 -25.93 9.74 3.14
CA MET A 287 -26.71 10.75 2.43
C MET A 287 -25.73 11.75 1.82
N GLY A 288 -25.78 11.94 0.50
CA GLY A 288 -24.85 12.84 -0.17
C GLY A 288 -25.29 13.30 -1.56
N GLY A 289 -24.58 14.28 -2.10
CA GLY A 289 -24.83 14.87 -3.40
C GLY A 289 -23.91 16.05 -3.66
N VAL A 290 -24.30 16.92 -4.59
CA VAL A 290 -23.56 18.13 -4.94
C VAL A 290 -24.50 19.33 -4.82
N PHE A 291 -24.03 20.41 -4.20
CA PHE A 291 -24.79 21.67 -4.16
C PHE A 291 -24.70 22.41 -5.49
N ASP A 292 -25.59 23.39 -5.70
CA ASP A 292 -25.61 24.26 -6.90
C ASP A 292 -24.26 24.99 -7.15
N ASP A 293 -23.45 25.19 -6.11
CA ASP A 293 -22.12 25.80 -6.19
C ASP A 293 -20.99 24.81 -6.52
N HIS A 294 -21.35 23.58 -6.88
CA HIS A 294 -20.47 22.44 -7.15
C HIS A 294 -19.71 21.89 -5.94
N THR A 295 -20.03 22.31 -4.72
CA THR A 295 -19.44 21.75 -3.51
C THR A 295 -20.15 20.43 -3.14
N PRO A 296 -19.41 19.35 -2.86
CA PRO A 296 -20.03 18.10 -2.44
C PRO A 296 -20.49 18.16 -0.99
N TYR A 297 -21.56 17.44 -0.68
CA TYR A 297 -21.96 17.11 0.69
C TYR A 297 -22.14 15.61 0.84
N PHE A 298 -21.77 15.10 2.00
CA PHE A 298 -21.80 13.68 2.32
C PHE A 298 -21.77 13.51 3.83
N ALA A 299 -22.64 12.65 4.37
CA ALA A 299 -22.67 12.34 5.78
C ALA A 299 -23.22 10.95 6.05
N ASP A 300 -22.62 10.31 7.05
CA ASP A 300 -23.08 9.10 7.70
C ASP A 300 -24.42 9.28 8.42
N HIS A 301 -25.29 8.30 8.27
CA HIS A 301 -26.62 8.26 8.85
C HIS A 301 -27.01 6.81 9.18
N PHE A 302 -27.89 6.67 10.16
CA PHE A 302 -28.57 5.42 10.43
C PHE A 302 -30.09 5.65 10.48
N ALA A 303 -30.87 4.63 10.14
CA ALA A 303 -32.32 4.72 10.08
C ALA A 303 -32.97 3.85 11.16
N THR A 304 -33.67 4.49 12.09
CA THR A 304 -34.38 3.83 13.20
C THR A 304 -35.83 3.45 12.86
N GLY A 305 -36.23 3.56 11.59
CA GLY A 305 -37.59 3.31 11.13
C GLY A 305 -37.89 3.96 9.78
N HIS A 306 -39.16 3.92 9.38
CA HIS A 306 -39.66 4.56 8.14
C HIS A 306 -39.85 6.08 8.33
N ARG A 307 -38.76 6.80 8.57
CA ARG A 307 -38.70 8.27 8.75
C ARG A 307 -37.36 8.79 8.22
N ALA A 308 -37.17 10.11 8.21
CA ALA A 308 -35.87 10.70 7.86
C ALA A 308 -34.74 10.04 8.68
N PRO A 309 -33.67 9.55 8.03
CA PRO A 309 -32.50 9.00 8.72
C PRO A 309 -31.90 10.02 9.68
N GLU A 310 -31.38 9.52 10.80
CA GLU A 310 -30.70 10.33 11.80
C GLU A 310 -29.22 10.38 11.44
N LYS A 311 -28.59 11.56 11.57
CA LYS A 311 -27.16 11.66 11.32
C LYS A 311 -26.41 10.83 12.36
N ASP A 312 -25.46 10.04 11.90
CA ASP A 312 -24.65 9.23 12.80
C ASP A 312 -23.72 10.11 13.65
N ALA A 313 -23.48 9.66 14.88
CA ALA A 313 -22.54 10.29 15.79
C ALA A 313 -21.09 10.04 15.35
N GLU A 314 -20.83 8.88 14.75
CA GLU A 314 -19.55 8.52 14.16
C GLU A 314 -19.62 8.71 12.63
N GLN A 315 -18.47 8.91 11.98
CA GLN A 315 -18.41 8.96 10.51
C GLN A 315 -17.50 7.83 10.07
N ASN A 316 -18.12 6.78 9.55
CA ASN A 316 -17.48 5.51 9.23
C ASN A 316 -17.49 5.26 7.71
N TRP A 317 -18.27 6.05 6.98
CA TRP A 317 -18.20 6.20 5.52
C TRP A 317 -17.41 7.45 5.12
N PHE A 318 -16.58 7.33 4.08
CA PHE A 318 -15.76 8.45 3.62
C PHE A 318 -15.91 8.71 2.13
N LEU A 319 -16.28 9.95 1.78
CA LEU A 319 -16.37 10.40 0.40
C LEU A 319 -14.98 10.45 -0.25
N LEU A 320 -14.85 9.82 -1.43
CA LEU A 320 -13.66 9.84 -2.26
C LEU A 320 -13.81 10.78 -3.46
N ALA A 321 -14.99 10.80 -4.09
CA ALA A 321 -15.30 11.71 -5.18
C ALA A 321 -16.80 11.97 -5.29
N ALA A 322 -17.15 13.16 -5.74
CA ALA A 322 -18.52 13.54 -6.05
C ALA A 322 -18.54 14.49 -7.25
N ARG A 323 -19.49 14.28 -8.15
CA ARG A 323 -19.74 15.21 -9.27
C ARG A 323 -21.19 15.12 -9.69
N GLU A 324 -21.70 16.22 -10.22
CA GLU A 324 -23.01 16.27 -10.85
C GLU A 324 -22.89 16.85 -12.25
N GLU A 325 -23.35 16.09 -13.25
CA GLU A 325 -23.36 16.50 -14.65
C GLU A 325 -24.62 15.98 -15.34
N ALA A 326 -25.24 16.80 -16.19
CA ALA A 326 -26.37 16.40 -17.04
C ALA A 326 -27.55 15.72 -16.29
N ASN A 327 -27.94 16.26 -15.12
CA ASN A 327 -28.96 15.69 -14.21
C ASN A 327 -28.61 14.29 -13.67
N GLN A 328 -27.32 13.98 -13.56
CA GLN A 328 -26.83 12.77 -12.92
C GLN A 328 -25.87 13.12 -11.81
N THR A 329 -26.08 12.52 -10.65
CA THR A 329 -25.18 12.61 -9.50
C THR A 329 -24.33 11.34 -9.46
N TYR A 330 -23.02 11.52 -9.30
CA TYR A 330 -22.06 10.45 -9.08
C TYR A 330 -21.39 10.64 -7.73
N LEU A 331 -21.36 9.57 -6.92
CA LEU A 331 -20.62 9.51 -5.67
C LEU A 331 -19.71 8.28 -5.66
N LYS A 332 -18.46 8.46 -5.22
CA LYS A 332 -17.52 7.40 -4.89
C LYS A 332 -17.14 7.52 -3.42
N PHE A 333 -17.23 6.43 -2.67
CA PHE A 333 -16.97 6.44 -1.23
C PHE A 333 -16.47 5.08 -0.74
N VAL A 334 -15.85 5.07 0.43
CA VAL A 334 -15.24 3.88 1.06
C VAL A 334 -15.76 3.69 2.47
N ARG A 335 -15.86 2.44 2.90
CA ARG A 335 -16.22 2.04 4.26
C ARG A 335 -15.43 0.80 4.68
N LYS A 336 -15.05 0.69 5.94
CA LYS A 336 -14.52 -0.56 6.51
C LYS A 336 -15.58 -1.65 6.56
N PHE A 337 -15.18 -2.92 6.66
CA PHE A 337 -16.11 -4.03 6.90
C PHE A 337 -16.69 -3.94 8.29
N ASP A 338 -15.82 -3.82 9.29
CA ASP A 338 -16.18 -3.55 10.68
C ASP A 338 -15.67 -2.17 11.07
N THR A 339 -16.58 -1.34 11.55
CA THR A 339 -16.32 0.04 11.95
C THR A 339 -16.11 0.16 13.46
N GLY A 340 -16.49 -0.87 14.22
CA GLY A 340 -16.54 -0.86 15.68
C GLY A 340 -17.78 -0.16 16.26
N ASP A 341 -18.57 0.54 15.45
CA ASP A 341 -19.80 1.20 15.92
C ASP A 341 -20.98 0.22 15.93
N SER A 342 -21.23 -0.38 17.08
CA SER A 342 -22.37 -1.29 17.28
C SER A 342 -23.75 -0.60 17.34
N VAL A 343 -23.81 0.74 17.29
CA VAL A 343 -25.05 1.51 17.41
C VAL A 343 -25.58 1.95 16.05
N GLY A 344 -24.73 2.58 15.24
CA GLY A 344 -25.06 3.13 13.94
C GLY A 344 -24.88 2.17 12.77
N ASP A 345 -23.90 1.27 12.89
CA ASP A 345 -23.36 0.55 11.75
C ASP A 345 -23.71 -0.94 11.70
N ILE A 346 -23.70 -1.49 10.48
CA ILE A 346 -23.84 -2.93 10.23
C ILE A 346 -22.48 -3.50 9.80
N PRO A 347 -21.89 -4.47 10.55
CA PRO A 347 -20.68 -5.13 10.09
C PRO A 347 -20.91 -5.87 8.77
N ILE A 348 -20.04 -5.66 7.79
CA ILE A 348 -20.04 -6.39 6.53
C ILE A 348 -19.40 -7.75 6.80
N THR A 349 -20.16 -8.81 6.57
CA THR A 349 -19.70 -10.19 6.79
C THR A 349 -19.79 -10.98 5.50
N LYS A 350 -19.60 -12.31 5.58
CA LYS A 350 -19.77 -13.22 4.46
C LYS A 350 -21.24 -13.59 4.20
N ASP A 351 -22.16 -13.15 5.06
CA ASP A 351 -23.59 -13.40 4.91
C ASP A 351 -24.23 -12.47 3.87
N ASP A 352 -25.38 -12.87 3.34
CA ASP A 352 -26.13 -12.06 2.38
C ASP A 352 -26.61 -10.75 3.02
N MET A 353 -26.42 -9.65 2.30
CA MET A 353 -26.85 -8.30 2.70
C MET A 353 -27.55 -7.60 1.54
N PHE A 354 -28.35 -6.58 1.86
CA PHE A 354 -29.08 -5.79 0.88
C PHE A 354 -28.45 -4.41 0.71
N PHE A 355 -28.20 -4.02 -0.54
CA PHE A 355 -28.02 -2.62 -0.89
C PHE A 355 -29.38 -1.95 -1.03
N THR A 356 -29.51 -0.83 -0.35
CA THR A 356 -30.74 -0.05 -0.28
C THR A 356 -30.40 1.37 -0.71
N TRP A 357 -31.37 2.04 -1.34
CA TRP A 357 -31.12 3.33 -1.95
C TRP A 357 -32.39 4.18 -2.00
N ALA A 358 -32.18 5.50 -2.06
CA ALA A 358 -33.21 6.50 -2.25
C ALA A 358 -32.64 7.65 -3.09
N LEU A 359 -33.48 8.23 -3.94
CA LEU A 359 -33.15 9.41 -4.73
C LEU A 359 -34.15 10.51 -4.37
N GLY A 360 -33.67 11.75 -4.25
CA GLY A 360 -34.53 12.91 -4.03
C GLY A 360 -34.22 14.07 -4.94
#